data_AF-A0A1Q8G801-F1
#
_entry.id   AF-A0A1Q8G801-F1
#
_cell.length_a   1.000
_cell.length_b   1.000
_cell.length_c   1.000
_cell.angle_alpha   90.00
_cell.angle_beta   90.00
_cell.angle_gamma   90.00
#
_symmetry.space_group_name_H-M   'P 1'
#
loop_
_entity.id
_entity.type
_entity.pdbx_description
1 polymer ?
#
loop_
_entity_poly.entity_id
_entity_poly.type
_entity_poly.pdbx_seq_one_letter_code
_entity_poly.pdbx_strand_id
1 'polypeptide(L)'
;MDIYRNQSQPLTVLESLRKRKPFTAPQPQQASPSPEKPPGDRRVQPDRRRAQVAFEGPDRRKKRSRRSPRLLNPKTGKAAPTEDRRGRLVSTQA
;
A
#
# COMPACT_ATOMS: atom_id res chain seq x y z
N MET A 1 49.47 -19.43 -11.12
CA MET A 1 49.87 -18.91 -9.79
C MET A 1 49.64 -20.05 -8.81
N ASP A 2 50.68 -20.85 -8.59
CA ASP A 2 50.56 -22.11 -7.86
C ASP A 2 50.78 -21.86 -6.37
N ILE A 3 49.72 -22.02 -5.59
CA ILE A 3 49.76 -21.81 -4.14
C ILE A 3 50.27 -23.11 -3.50
N TYR A 4 51.54 -23.10 -3.10
CA TYR A 4 52.14 -24.19 -2.32
C TYR A 4 51.46 -24.31 -0.95
N ARG A 5 50.68 -25.39 -0.76
CA ARG A 5 49.85 -25.66 0.44
C ARG A 5 50.56 -26.34 1.61
N ASN A 6 51.86 -26.63 1.52
CA ASN A 6 52.55 -27.53 2.45
C ASN A 6 53.59 -26.84 3.36
N GLN A 7 53.34 -25.62 3.81
CA GLN A 7 54.19 -25.00 4.84
C GLN A 7 53.63 -25.30 6.23
N SER A 8 54.31 -26.18 6.98
CA SER A 8 54.01 -26.44 8.38
C SER A 8 54.31 -25.19 9.21
N GLN A 9 53.27 -24.57 9.75
CA GLN A 9 53.43 -23.41 10.63
C GLN A 9 54.12 -23.85 11.93
N PRO A 10 55.14 -23.13 12.42
CA PRO A 10 55.80 -23.48 13.67
C PRO A 10 54.83 -23.31 14.85
N LEU A 11 54.94 -24.17 15.86
CA LEU A 11 54.04 -24.22 17.03
C LEU A 11 53.90 -22.87 17.75
N THR A 12 54.92 -22.01 17.66
CA THR A 12 54.93 -20.64 18.20
C THR A 12 53.86 -19.73 17.59
N VAL A 13 53.52 -19.92 16.31
CA VAL A 13 52.45 -19.15 15.63
C VAL A 13 51.09 -19.53 16.20
N LEU A 14 50.87 -20.83 16.48
CA LEU A 14 49.61 -21.32 17.05
C LEU A 14 49.41 -20.83 18.50
N GLU A 15 50.48 -20.75 19.29
CA GLU A 15 50.42 -20.16 20.63
C GLU A 15 50.09 -18.67 20.61
N SER A 16 50.63 -17.93 19.63
CA SER A 16 50.33 -16.50 19.46
C SER A 16 48.85 -16.24 19.14
N LEU A 17 48.23 -17.15 18.38
CA LEU A 17 46.80 -17.09 18.03
C LEU A 17 45.91 -17.37 19.24
N ARG A 18 46.29 -18.31 20.11
CA ARG A 18 45.55 -18.61 21.35
C ARG A 18 45.60 -17.48 22.38
N LYS A 19 46.66 -16.67 22.38
CA LYS A 19 46.82 -15.52 23.29
C LYS A 19 46.09 -14.26 22.83
N ARG A 20 45.51 -14.24 21.63
CA ARG A 20 44.70 -13.10 21.17
C ARG A 20 43.37 -13.09 21.91
N LYS A 21 43.10 -12.01 22.65
CA LYS A 21 41.78 -11.75 23.21
C LYS A 21 40.76 -11.77 22.06
N PRO A 22 39.59 -12.42 22.21
CA PRO A 22 38.57 -12.40 21.19
C PRO A 22 38.19 -10.95 20.90
N PHE A 23 38.11 -10.61 19.62
CA PHE A 23 37.63 -9.30 19.19
C PHE A 23 36.15 -9.19 19.58
N THR A 24 35.85 -8.40 20.60
CA THR A 24 34.48 -8.04 20.95
C THR A 24 34.08 -6.90 20.01
N ALA A 25 33.18 -7.18 19.07
CA ALA A 25 32.59 -6.13 18.26
C ALA A 25 31.88 -5.11 19.19
N PRO A 26 32.02 -3.81 18.93
CA PRO A 26 31.28 -2.81 19.70
C PRO A 26 29.78 -3.10 19.57
N GLN A 27 29.08 -3.13 20.70
CA GLN A 27 27.63 -3.30 20.72
C GLN A 27 27.01 -2.17 19.89
N PRO A 28 26.06 -2.47 18.97
CA PRO A 28 25.37 -1.42 18.24
C PRO A 28 24.68 -0.52 19.27
N GLN A 29 25.04 0.76 19.26
CA GLN A 29 24.31 1.77 20.01
C GLN A 29 22.84 1.67 19.60
N GLN A 30 21.96 1.57 20.59
CA GLN A 30 20.52 1.44 20.36
C GLN A 30 20.08 2.46 19.30
N ALA A 31 19.42 1.96 18.26
CA ALA A 31 18.92 2.79 17.18
C ALA A 31 18.07 3.91 17.81
N SER A 32 18.45 5.15 17.56
CA SER A 32 17.62 6.29 17.93
C SER A 32 16.24 6.12 17.31
N PRO A 33 15.15 6.42 18.03
CA PRO A 33 13.81 6.33 17.47
C PRO A 33 13.75 7.21 16.22
N SER A 34 13.29 6.64 15.11
CA SER A 34 13.12 7.42 13.88
C SER A 34 12.15 8.56 14.18
N PRO A 35 12.40 9.78 13.67
CA PRO A 35 11.51 10.91 13.91
C PRO A 35 10.08 10.55 13.51
N GLU A 36 9.15 10.73 14.44
CA GLU A 36 7.73 10.54 14.18
C GLU A 36 7.29 11.51 13.08
N LYS A 37 6.74 10.96 12.00
CA LYS A 37 6.25 11.78 10.89
C LYS A 37 5.05 12.60 11.39
N PRO A 38 4.95 13.89 11.02
CA PRO A 38 3.83 14.71 11.45
C PRO A 38 2.51 14.10 10.97
N PRO A 39 1.48 14.04 11.84
CA PRO A 39 0.18 13.51 11.45
C PRO A 39 -0.40 14.38 10.33
N GLY A 40 -0.62 13.78 9.16
CA GLY A 40 -1.27 14.44 8.01
C GLY A 40 -0.35 14.96 6.90
N ASP A 41 0.92 14.52 6.82
CA ASP A 41 1.74 14.79 5.64
C ASP A 41 1.10 14.21 4.37
N ARG A 42 0.60 15.11 3.51
CA ARG A 42 -0.07 14.76 2.24
C ARG A 42 0.88 14.19 1.18
N ARG A 43 2.21 14.31 1.39
CA ARG A 43 3.23 13.73 0.50
C ARG A 43 3.42 12.23 0.78
N VAL A 44 2.99 11.75 1.94
CA VAL A 44 3.05 10.33 2.28
C VAL A 44 2.00 9.59 1.47
N GLN A 45 2.48 8.83 0.48
CA GLN A 45 1.63 7.89 -0.24
C GLN A 45 1.30 6.72 0.68
N PRO A 46 0.06 6.22 0.67
CA PRO A 46 -0.28 5.00 1.38
C PRO A 46 0.57 3.86 0.83
N ASP A 47 1.11 3.05 1.74
CA ASP A 47 1.82 1.84 1.33
C ASP A 47 0.87 0.92 0.57
N ARG A 48 1.16 0.70 -0.72
CA ARG A 48 0.34 -0.13 -1.61
C ARG A 48 0.38 -1.61 -1.24
N ARG A 49 1.32 -2.03 -0.38
CA ARG A 49 1.42 -3.40 0.14
C ARG A 49 0.51 -3.64 1.34
N ARG A 50 -0.05 -2.59 1.96
CA ARG A 50 -1.00 -2.77 3.07
C ARG A 50 -2.25 -3.50 2.59
N ALA A 51 -2.62 -4.54 3.31
CA ALA A 51 -3.89 -5.24 3.11
C ALA A 51 -5.05 -4.25 3.26
N GLN A 52 -6.03 -4.36 2.36
CA GLN A 52 -7.23 -3.55 2.42
C GLN A 52 -8.02 -3.92 3.68
N VAL A 53 -8.15 -2.97 4.61
CA VAL A 53 -8.92 -3.18 5.84
C VAL A 53 -10.41 -3.02 5.53
N ALA A 54 -11.25 -3.87 6.12
CA ALA A 54 -12.69 -3.73 6.03
C ALA A 54 -13.11 -2.37 6.62
N PHE A 55 -13.95 -1.64 5.90
CA PHE A 55 -14.49 -0.37 6.38
C PHE A 55 -15.55 -0.63 7.45
N GLU A 56 -15.23 -0.36 8.72
CA GLU A 56 -16.17 -0.41 9.85
C GLU A 56 -16.97 0.90 9.94
N GLY A 57 -17.90 1.09 9.01
CA GLY A 57 -18.77 2.25 9.06
C GLY A 57 -20.08 2.01 8.29
N PRO A 58 -21.08 2.86 8.49
CA PRO A 58 -22.34 2.75 7.77
C PRO A 58 -22.07 2.87 6.26
N ASP A 59 -22.61 1.93 5.48
CA ASP A 59 -22.51 1.94 4.02
C ASP A 59 -23.24 3.17 3.45
N ARG A 60 -22.48 4.24 3.21
CA ARG A 60 -22.99 5.50 2.67
C ARG A 60 -23.43 5.39 1.21
N ARG A 61 -23.16 4.26 0.52
CA ARG A 61 -23.53 4.09 -0.90
C ARG A 61 -25.01 3.76 -1.09
N LYS A 62 -25.70 3.27 -0.04
CA LYS A 62 -27.11 2.90 -0.11
C LYS A 62 -28.00 4.04 0.37
N LYS A 63 -28.18 5.07 -0.46
CA LYS A 63 -29.32 5.99 -0.28
C LYS A 63 -30.61 5.20 -0.49
N ARG A 64 -31.43 5.10 0.57
CA ARG A 64 -32.73 4.37 0.60
C ARG A 64 -33.73 4.87 -0.45
N SER A 65 -33.58 6.12 -0.89
CA SER A 65 -34.33 6.71 -2.01
C SER A 65 -33.35 6.99 -3.16
N ARG A 66 -33.33 6.10 -4.16
CA ARG A 66 -32.79 6.45 -5.47
C ARG A 66 -33.91 7.15 -6.24
N ARG A 67 -33.67 8.38 -6.71
CA ARG A 67 -34.57 8.99 -7.70
C ARG A 67 -34.60 8.06 -8.91
N SER A 68 -35.77 7.56 -9.29
CA SER A 68 -35.92 6.82 -10.53
C SER A 68 -35.61 7.75 -11.70
N PRO A 69 -34.92 7.26 -12.74
CA PRO A 69 -34.70 8.06 -13.94
C PRO A 69 -36.05 8.42 -14.56
N ARG A 70 -36.26 9.72 -14.84
CA ARG A 70 -37.45 10.23 -15.54
C ARG A 70 -37.02 10.80 -16.87
N LEU A 71 -37.80 10.53 -17.92
CA LEU A 71 -37.63 11.23 -19.19
C LEU A 71 -38.03 12.69 -19.00
N LEU A 72 -37.17 13.62 -19.40
CA LEU A 72 -37.45 15.05 -19.33
C LEU A 72 -37.56 15.63 -20.74
N ASN A 73 -38.47 16.57 -20.92
CA ASN A 73 -38.57 17.32 -22.17
C ASN A 73 -37.39 18.29 -22.29
N PRO A 74 -36.62 18.28 -23.40
CA PRO A 74 -35.40 19.08 -23.54
C PRO A 74 -35.65 20.60 -23.53
N LYS A 75 -36.86 21.05 -23.89
CA LYS A 75 -37.20 22.48 -23.94
C LYS A 75 -37.76 23.01 -22.62
N THR A 76 -38.47 22.18 -21.86
CA THR A 76 -39.21 22.63 -20.67
C THR A 76 -38.65 22.08 -19.35
N GLY A 77 -37.77 21.08 -19.39
CA GLY A 77 -37.22 20.40 -18.21
C GLY A 77 -38.26 19.64 -17.37
N LYS A 78 -39.51 19.59 -17.82
CA LYS A 78 -40.61 18.88 -17.15
C LYS A 78 -40.61 17.39 -17.52
N ALA A 79 -41.23 16.58 -16.67
CA ALA A 79 -41.41 15.16 -16.94
C ALA A 79 -42.14 14.95 -18.28
N ALA A 80 -41.56 14.13 -19.14
CA ALA A 80 -42.13 13.69 -20.39
C ALA A 80 -42.70 12.26 -20.24
N PRO A 81 -43.74 11.92 -21.02
CA PRO A 81 -44.26 10.56 -21.03
C PRO A 81 -43.17 9.59 -21.48
N THR A 82 -43.04 8.46 -20.80
CA THR A 82 -42.09 7.39 -21.13
C THR A 82 -42.57 6.50 -22.26
N GLU A 83 -43.81 6.69 -22.72
CA GLU A 83 -44.47 5.90 -23.74
C GLU A 83 -44.97 6.77 -24.90
N ASP A 84 -44.91 6.21 -26.10
CA ASP A 84 -45.50 6.76 -27.32
C ASP A 84 -47.03 6.65 -27.29
N ARG A 85 -47.70 7.34 -28.22
CA ARG A 85 -49.16 7.23 -28.42
C ARG A 85 -49.67 5.81 -28.69
N ARG A 86 -48.78 4.89 -29.08
CA ARG A 86 -49.07 3.47 -29.33
C ARG A 86 -48.81 2.58 -28.10
N GLY A 87 -48.43 3.16 -26.95
CA GLY A 87 -48.09 2.43 -25.72
C GLY A 87 -46.71 1.76 -25.75
N ARG A 88 -45.82 2.15 -26.66
CA ARG A 88 -44.44 1.63 -26.72
C ARG A 88 -43.49 2.52 -25.94
N LEU A 89 -42.50 1.95 -25.26
CA LEU A 89 -41.49 2.74 -24.54
C LEU A 89 -40.67 3.60 -25.52
N VAL A 90 -40.47 4.86 -25.15
CA VAL A 90 -39.63 5.80 -25.91
C VAL A 90 -38.18 5.37 -25.80
N SER A 91 -37.50 5.20 -26.94
CA SER A 91 -36.06 4.91 -26.96
C SER A 91 -35.28 6.11 -26.42
N THR A 92 -34.39 5.85 -25.46
CA THR A 92 -33.48 6.85 -24.87
C THR A 92 -32.01 6.64 -25.27
N GLN A 93 -31.75 5.79 -26.27
CA GLN A 93 -30.41 5.58 -26.81
C GLN A 93 -30.00 6.76 -27.70
N ALA A 94 -28.76 7.23 -27.54
CA ALA A 94 -28.15 8.31 -28.31
C ALA A 94 -27.30 7.75 -29.45
#